data_AF-A0A1A8LIL6-F1
#
_entry.id   AF-A0A1A8LIL6-F1
#
_cell.length_a   1.000
_cell.length_b   1.000
_cell.length_c   1.000
_cell.angle_alpha   90.00
_cell.angle_beta   90.00
_cell.angle_gamma   90.00
#
_symmetry.space_group_name_H-M   'P 1'
#
loop_
_entity.id
_entity.type
_entity.pdbx_description
1 polymer ?
#
loop_
_entity_poly.entity_id
_entity_poly.type
_entity_poly.pdbx_seq_one_letter_code
_entity_poly.pdbx_strand_id
1 'polypeptide(L)'
;EDSTLEEATWALGQVTGMCHLSLRPRQADYEALLQQLQTSETSSGDSFYIRVNLSIPAGAGGTMAVSCNDVLHVTNTLPAGADDLWHASRVHPRQLLDLQSGTVPNYYRAQQLLIR
;
A
#
# COMPACT_ATOMS: atom_id res chain seq x y z
N GLU A 1 15.00 5.01 8.69
CA GLU A 1 13.90 4.05 8.79
C GLU A 1 12.93 4.41 7.69
N ASP A 2 12.61 3.45 6.84
CA ASP A 2 11.63 3.63 5.78
C ASP A 2 10.29 3.11 6.35
N SER A 3 9.28 3.97 6.38
CA SER A 3 7.92 3.64 6.84
C SER A 3 6.95 3.80 5.69
N THR A 4 5.92 2.96 5.63
CA THR A 4 4.83 3.15 4.66
C THR A 4 3.98 4.36 5.00
N LEU A 5 3.21 4.88 4.04
CA LEU A 5 2.27 5.97 4.30
C LEU A 5 1.24 5.59 5.38
N GLU A 6 0.71 4.36 5.35
CA GLU A 6 -0.22 3.83 6.37
C GLU A 6 0.42 3.85 7.77
N GLU A 7 1.64 3.33 7.92
CA GLU A 7 2.35 3.28 9.20
C GLU A 7 2.63 4.67 9.76
N ALA A 8 3.14 5.58 8.93
CA ALA A 8 3.44 6.94 9.33
C ALA A 8 2.18 7.70 9.75
N THR A 9 1.09 7.55 8.99
CA THR A 9 -0.21 8.18 9.29
C THR A 9 -0.81 7.63 10.57
N TRP A 10 -0.79 6.30 10.73
CA TRP A 10 -1.25 5.64 11.94
C TRP A 10 -0.47 6.10 13.17
N ALA A 11 0.86 6.09 13.10
CA ALA A 11 1.73 6.47 14.21
C ALA A 11 1.52 7.93 14.65
N LEU A 12 1.43 8.87 13.70
CA LEU A 12 1.12 10.27 13.99
C LEU A 12 -0.29 10.44 14.58
N GLY A 13 -1.25 9.64 14.11
CA GLY A 13 -2.62 9.63 14.65
C GLY A 13 -2.73 9.10 16.09
N GLN A 14 -1.76 8.33 16.57
CA GLN A 14 -1.76 7.82 17.95
C GLN A 14 -1.18 8.81 18.98
N VAL A 15 -0.62 9.94 18.54
CA VAL A 15 0.04 10.89 19.45
C VAL A 15 -0.98 11.65 20.29
N THR A 16 -0.96 11.44 21.61
CA THR A 16 -1.82 12.17 22.57
C THR A 16 -1.05 13.18 23.44
N GLY A 17 0.26 13.32 23.25
CA GLY A 17 1.16 14.14 24.06
C GLY A 17 2.17 14.93 23.24
N MET A 18 3.25 15.39 23.87
CA MET A 18 4.33 16.09 23.17
C MET A 18 5.01 15.18 22.15
N CYS A 19 5.23 15.69 20.94
CA CYS A 19 5.94 15.00 19.87
C CYS A 19 6.98 15.94 19.25
N HIS A 20 8.15 15.39 18.92
CA HIS A 20 9.24 16.10 18.26
C HIS A 20 9.41 15.55 16.85
N LEU A 21 9.30 16.42 15.84
CA LEU A 21 9.53 16.09 14.45
C LEU A 21 10.82 16.75 13.97
N SER A 22 11.71 15.96 13.38
CA SER A 22 12.91 16.46 12.71
C SER A 22 12.66 16.47 11.20
N LEU A 23 12.67 17.66 10.60
CA LEU A 23 12.33 17.85 9.19
C LEU A 23 13.55 18.28 8.39
N ARG A 24 13.64 17.77 7.15
CA ARG A 24 14.62 18.24 6.15
C ARG A 24 13.84 18.73 4.92
N PRO A 25 13.85 20.05 4.63
CA PRO A 25 13.19 20.58 3.44
C PRO A 25 13.80 19.99 2.16
N ARG A 26 12.93 19.51 1.26
CA ARG A 26 13.29 18.94 -0.05
C ARG A 26 12.24 19.34 -1.09
N GLN A 27 12.10 20.65 -1.32
CA GLN A 27 10.99 21.21 -2.11
C GLN A 27 10.93 20.65 -3.55
N ALA A 28 12.07 20.61 -4.25
CA ALA A 28 12.12 20.09 -5.62
C ALA A 28 11.72 18.60 -5.71
N ASP A 29 12.21 17.77 -4.77
CA ASP A 29 11.86 16.35 -4.70
C ASP A 29 10.36 16.17 -4.41
N TYR A 30 9.82 16.98 -3.49
CA TYR A 30 8.40 16.96 -3.13
C TYR A 30 7.49 17.38 -4.30
N GLU A 31 7.86 18.43 -5.04
CA GLU A 31 7.10 18.88 -6.23
C GLU A 31 7.12 17.82 -7.34
N ALA A 32 8.27 17.17 -7.57
CA ALA A 32 8.37 16.07 -8.52
C ALA A 32 7.47 14.89 -8.11
N LEU A 33 7.45 14.53 -6.82
CA LEU A 33 6.57 13.49 -6.30
C LEU A 33 5.10 13.87 -6.48
N LEU A 34 4.69 15.09 -6.14
CA LEU A 34 3.31 15.55 -6.35
C LEU A 34 2.88 15.45 -7.81
N GLN A 35 3.75 15.82 -8.75
CA GLN A 35 3.45 15.70 -10.18
C GLN A 35 3.27 14.23 -10.58
N GLN A 36 4.10 13.32 -10.08
CA GLN A 36 3.96 11.88 -10.32
C GLN A 36 2.64 11.33 -9.76
N LEU A 37 2.28 11.70 -8.54
CA LEU A 37 1.04 11.28 -7.88
C LEU A 37 -0.21 11.81 -8.60
N GLN A 38 -0.17 13.04 -9.14
CA GLN A 38 -1.27 13.57 -9.96
C GLN A 38 -1.49 12.79 -11.26
N THR A 39 -0.42 12.21 -11.82
CA THR A 39 -0.50 11.39 -13.04
C THR A 39 -0.88 9.92 -12.77
N SER A 40 -0.80 9.47 -11.52
CA SER A 40 -1.03 8.10 -11.10
C SER A 40 -1.95 8.08 -9.87
N GLU A 41 -3.26 8.01 -10.11
CA GLU A 41 -4.28 7.98 -9.04
C GLU A 41 -4.09 6.84 -8.01
N THR A 42 -3.27 5.85 -8.34
CA THR A 42 -3.13 4.60 -7.59
C THR A 42 -1.81 4.44 -6.84
N SER A 43 -0.97 5.49 -6.78
CA SER A 43 0.33 5.49 -6.09
C SER A 43 0.34 6.49 -4.92
N SER A 44 1.05 6.19 -3.83
CA SER A 44 1.25 7.10 -2.67
C SER A 44 2.72 7.44 -2.39
N GLY A 45 3.64 6.89 -3.20
CA GLY A 45 5.08 6.86 -2.90
C GLY A 45 5.53 5.58 -2.21
N ASP A 46 4.60 4.73 -1.74
CA ASP A 46 4.92 3.37 -1.32
C ASP A 46 5.42 2.54 -2.51
N SER A 47 6.41 1.68 -2.29
CA SER A 47 6.84 0.68 -3.27
C SER A 47 7.56 -0.46 -2.57
N PHE A 48 6.87 -1.59 -2.41
CA PHE A 48 7.44 -2.80 -1.82
C PHE A 48 6.73 -4.05 -2.33
N TYR A 49 7.35 -5.21 -2.11
CA TYR A 49 6.80 -6.48 -2.54
C TYR A 49 6.34 -7.32 -1.34
N ILE A 50 5.19 -7.97 -1.48
CA ILE A 50 4.68 -8.93 -0.51
C ILE A 50 4.41 -10.28 -1.18
N ARG A 51 4.44 -11.36 -0.38
CA ARG A 51 4.00 -12.68 -0.80
C ARG A 51 2.70 -13.04 -0.09
N VAL A 52 1.70 -13.41 -0.87
CA VAL A 52 0.38 -13.80 -0.38
C VAL A 52 0.45 -15.19 0.26
N ASN A 53 -0.02 -15.33 1.49
CA ASN A 53 -0.07 -16.62 2.20
C ASN A 53 -1.47 -17.28 2.21
N LEU A 54 -2.50 -16.56 1.78
CA LEU A 54 -3.90 -17.02 1.75
C LEU A 54 -4.54 -16.63 0.41
N SER A 55 -5.20 -17.58 -0.25
CA SER A 55 -6.01 -17.26 -1.43
C SER A 55 -7.27 -16.51 -1.03
N ILE A 56 -7.51 -15.34 -1.64
CA ILE A 56 -8.66 -14.49 -1.34
C ILE A 56 -9.40 -14.24 -2.67
N PRO A 57 -10.69 -14.62 -2.78
CA PRO A 57 -11.46 -14.34 -3.98
C PRO A 57 -11.71 -12.84 -4.13
N ALA A 58 -12.06 -12.40 -5.34
CA ALA A 58 -12.52 -11.03 -5.55
C ALA A 58 -13.76 -10.75 -4.67
N GLY A 59 -13.76 -9.60 -4.00
CA GLY A 59 -14.82 -9.17 -3.09
C GLY A 59 -15.62 -7.99 -3.62
N ALA A 60 -16.54 -7.49 -2.78
CA ALA A 60 -17.27 -6.25 -3.05
C ALA A 60 -16.30 -5.06 -3.17
N GLY A 61 -16.67 -4.05 -3.95
CA GLY A 61 -15.86 -2.83 -4.09
C GLY A 61 -14.62 -2.95 -4.99
N GLY A 62 -14.51 -4.01 -5.81
CA GLY A 62 -13.45 -4.13 -6.82
C GLY A 62 -12.11 -4.68 -6.30
N THR A 63 -12.13 -5.38 -5.17
CA THR A 63 -10.93 -6.06 -4.64
C THR A 63 -10.46 -7.18 -5.58
N MET A 64 -9.16 -7.23 -5.83
CA MET A 64 -8.53 -8.18 -6.74
C MET A 64 -8.45 -9.57 -6.10
N ALA A 65 -8.79 -10.60 -6.88
CA ALA A 65 -8.57 -12.00 -6.48
C ALA A 65 -7.07 -12.33 -6.45
N VAL A 66 -6.61 -12.92 -5.35
CA VAL A 66 -5.21 -13.33 -5.15
C VAL A 66 -5.13 -14.80 -4.75
N SER A 67 -4.05 -15.46 -5.16
CA SER A 67 -3.75 -16.85 -4.83
C SER A 67 -2.58 -16.92 -3.87
N CYS A 68 -2.56 -17.96 -3.01
CA CYS A 68 -1.39 -18.26 -2.20
C CYS A 68 -0.14 -18.39 -3.08
N ASN A 69 0.96 -17.78 -2.62
CA ASN A 69 2.24 -17.59 -3.31
C ASN A 69 2.27 -16.56 -4.44
N ASP A 70 1.16 -15.85 -4.72
CA ASP A 70 1.25 -14.65 -5.55
C ASP A 70 2.22 -13.66 -4.91
N VAL A 71 3.07 -13.04 -5.74
CA VAL A 71 3.88 -11.88 -5.36
C VAL A 71 3.15 -10.64 -5.83
N LEU A 72 2.97 -9.68 -4.94
CA LEU A 72 2.31 -8.42 -5.23
C LEU A 72 3.30 -7.27 -5.05
N HIS A 73 3.26 -6.29 -5.96
CA HIS A 73 3.91 -5.00 -5.82
C HIS A 73 2.89 -4.02 -5.24
N VAL A 74 3.10 -3.56 -4.01
CA VAL A 74 2.24 -2.59 -3.32
C VAL A 74 2.75 -1.18 -3.62
N THR A 75 1.88 -0.33 -4.16
CA THR A 75 2.21 1.05 -4.54
C THR A 75 1.44 2.11 -3.76
N ASN A 76 0.42 1.71 -3.02
CA ASN A 76 -0.34 2.61 -2.16
C ASN A 76 -0.92 1.88 -0.95
N THR A 77 -0.43 2.20 0.24
CA THR A 77 -0.93 1.65 1.50
C THR A 77 -2.08 2.43 2.12
N LEU A 78 -2.43 3.60 1.57
CA LEU A 78 -3.53 4.44 2.05
C LEU A 78 -4.35 5.04 0.87
N PRO A 79 -4.99 4.20 0.04
CA PRO A 79 -5.86 4.66 -1.04
C PRO A 79 -7.07 5.44 -0.50
N ALA A 80 -7.46 6.50 -1.21
CA ALA A 80 -8.56 7.36 -0.78
C ALA A 80 -9.89 6.61 -0.66
N GLY A 81 -10.53 6.69 0.51
CA GLY A 81 -11.83 6.07 0.78
C GLY A 81 -11.80 4.56 1.00
N ALA A 82 -10.62 3.99 1.29
CA ALA A 82 -10.42 2.55 1.45
C ALA A 82 -9.41 2.22 2.56
N ASP A 83 -9.74 2.59 3.81
CA ASP A 83 -8.86 2.56 4.98
C ASP A 83 -8.33 1.16 5.39
N ASP A 84 -8.93 0.07 4.90
CA ASP A 84 -8.49 -1.30 5.18
C ASP A 84 -7.94 -2.04 3.94
N LEU A 85 -7.69 -1.30 2.85
CA LEU A 85 -7.19 -1.84 1.59
C LEU A 85 -5.91 -1.15 1.15
N TRP A 86 -5.05 -1.89 0.46
CA TRP A 86 -3.89 -1.38 -0.26
C TRP A 86 -4.12 -1.52 -1.76
N HIS A 87 -3.52 -0.62 -2.55
CA HIS A 87 -3.40 -0.80 -3.99
C HIS A 87 -2.15 -1.61 -4.32
N ALA A 88 -2.31 -2.67 -5.11
CA ALA A 88 -1.21 -3.53 -5.51
C ALA A 88 -1.42 -4.14 -6.89
N SER A 89 -0.31 -4.57 -7.49
CA SER A 89 -0.25 -5.28 -8.77
C SER A 89 0.28 -6.69 -8.58
N ARG A 90 -0.34 -7.70 -9.20
CA ARG A 90 0.26 -9.04 -9.30
C ARG A 90 1.51 -8.97 -10.17
N VAL A 91 2.61 -9.51 -9.67
CA VAL A 91 3.90 -9.49 -10.35
C VAL A 91 4.07 -10.75 -11.18
N HIS A 92 4.49 -10.61 -12.44
CA HIS A 92 4.83 -11.74 -13.28
C HIS A 92 6.07 -12.48 -12.72
N PRO A 93 6.00 -13.80 -12.45
CA PRO A 93 7.07 -14.54 -11.74
C PRO A 93 8.45 -14.53 -12.38
N ARG A 94 8.55 -14.19 -13.67
CA ARG A 94 9.81 -14.22 -14.44
C ARG A 94 10.21 -12.87 -15.04
N GLN A 95 9.24 -11.98 -15.25
CA GLN A 95 9.47 -10.73 -15.98
C GLN A 95 9.51 -9.54 -15.03
N LEU A 96 9.09 -9.71 -13.77
CA LEU A 96 9.00 -8.64 -12.77
C LEU A 96 8.14 -7.46 -13.28
N LEU A 97 7.15 -7.77 -14.10
CA LEU A 97 6.19 -6.82 -14.63
C LEU A 97 4.90 -6.91 -13.83
N ASP A 98 4.31 -5.76 -13.57
CA ASP A 98 2.98 -5.65 -13.02
C ASP A 98 1.96 -6.12 -14.06
N LEU A 99 1.11 -7.06 -13.66
CA LEU A 99 0.06 -7.65 -14.51
C LEU A 99 -1.29 -6.99 -14.20
N GLN A 100 -2.06 -7.60 -13.30
CA GLN A 100 -3.36 -7.09 -12.88
C GLN A 100 -3.17 -6.27 -11.61
N SER A 101 -3.68 -5.04 -11.62
CA SER A 101 -3.71 -4.16 -10.46
C SER A 101 -5.12 -4.10 -9.86
N GLY A 102 -5.19 -3.81 -8.56
CA GLY A 102 -6.44 -3.62 -7.85
C GLY A 102 -6.20 -3.44 -6.37
N THR A 103 -7.28 -3.41 -5.60
CA THR A 103 -7.18 -3.32 -4.15
C THR A 103 -7.10 -4.71 -3.51
N VAL A 104 -6.30 -4.82 -2.46
CA VAL A 104 -6.17 -6.02 -1.61
C VAL A 104 -6.29 -5.60 -0.16
N PRO A 105 -6.68 -6.49 0.77
CA PRO A 105 -6.67 -6.17 2.20
C PRO A 105 -5.30 -5.68 2.66
N ASN A 106 -5.27 -4.66 3.53
CA ASN A 106 -4.04 -4.30 4.23
C ASN A 106 -3.58 -5.43 5.16
N TYR A 107 -2.37 -5.30 5.72
CA TYR A 107 -1.80 -6.33 6.60
C TYR A 107 -2.75 -6.74 7.72
N TYR A 108 -3.34 -5.77 8.42
CA TYR A 108 -4.24 -6.03 9.55
C TYR A 108 -5.49 -6.81 9.12
N ARG A 109 -6.14 -6.40 8.02
CA ARG A 109 -7.32 -7.06 7.50
C ARG A 109 -6.99 -8.45 6.94
N ALA A 110 -5.86 -8.61 6.26
CA ALA A 110 -5.38 -9.91 5.80
C ALA A 110 -5.12 -10.86 6.98
N GLN A 111 -4.54 -10.37 8.07
CA GLN A 111 -4.29 -11.16 9.28
C GLN A 111 -5.59 -11.61 9.96
N GLN A 112 -6.62 -10.75 10.01
CA GLN A 112 -7.94 -11.12 10.51
C GLN A 112 -8.61 -12.22 9.66
N LEU A 113 -8.38 -12.23 8.35
CA LEU A 113 -8.89 -13.27 7.45
C LEU A 113 -8.16 -14.61 7.62
N LEU A 114 -6.88 -14.58 7.99
CA LEU A 114 -6.06 -15.77 8.19
C LEU A 114 -6.38 -16.53 9.49
N ILE A 115 -6.77 -15.83 10.55
CA ILE A 115 -6.96 -16.40 11.91
C ILE A 115 -8.40 -16.93 12.12
N ARG A 116 -9.22 -17.01 11.06
CA ARG A 116 -10.57 -17.58 11.16
C ARG A 116 -10.59 -19.11 11.17
#